data_AF-A0A917WGC5-F1
#
_entry.id   AF-A0A917WGC5-F1
#
_cell.length_a   1.000
_cell.length_b   1.000
_cell.length_c   1.000
_cell.angle_alpha   90.00
_cell.angle_beta   90.00
_cell.angle_gamma   90.00
#
_symmetry.space_group_name_H-M   'P 1'
#
loop_
_entity.id
_entity.type
_entity.pdbx_description
1 polymer ?
#
loop_
_entity_poly.entity_id
_entity_poly.type
_entity_poly.pdbx_seq_one_letter_code
_entity_poly.pdbx_strand_id
1 'polypeptide(L)'
;MRAFTGTVTPVDGPDGGRFPSTMNGCDTQRFLVRWQAQSTGPSIRAGSVDAAGDAGPSVTGNGGWMDVDSCQTPTLEMVAEPGSGTIADVDVQVQQWVTTAG
;
A
#
# COMPACT_ATOMS: atom_id res chain seq x y z
N MET A 1 19.75 -11.82 5.95
CA MET A 1 19.61 -10.55 6.71
C MET A 1 18.20 -10.04 6.45
N ARG A 2 17.32 -9.99 7.47
CA ARG A 2 15.98 -9.40 7.33
C ARG A 2 16.10 -7.89 7.43
N ALA A 3 15.57 -7.14 6.46
CA ALA A 3 15.69 -5.68 6.39
C ALA A 3 14.90 -4.95 7.49
N PHE A 4 13.99 -5.62 8.19
CA PHE A 4 13.33 -5.07 9.36
C PHE A 4 12.94 -6.17 10.35
N THR A 5 13.21 -5.94 11.63
CA THR A 5 12.66 -6.67 12.78
C THR A 5 12.06 -5.63 13.71
N GLY A 6 10.76 -5.43 13.60
CA GLY A 6 10.01 -4.49 14.41
C GLY A 6 8.52 -4.77 14.30
N THR A 7 7.77 -4.40 15.33
CA THR A 7 6.32 -4.48 15.31
C THR A 7 5.78 -3.32 14.50
N VAL A 8 5.09 -3.61 13.40
CA VAL A 8 4.35 -2.59 12.64
C VAL A 8 3.22 -2.10 13.54
N THR A 9 3.28 -0.82 13.91
CA THR A 9 2.22 -0.16 14.67
C THR A 9 1.46 0.76 13.72
N PRO A 10 0.12 0.67 13.65
CA PRO A 10 -0.67 1.62 12.88
C PRO A 10 -0.39 3.04 13.37
N VAL A 11 -0.19 3.97 12.43
CA VAL A 11 -0.05 5.40 12.73
C VAL A 11 -1.39 6.05 12.42
N ASP A 12 -1.89 6.87 13.36
CA ASP A 12 -3.10 7.64 13.13
C ASP A 12 -2.83 8.71 12.04
N GLY A 13 -3.83 8.96 11.19
CA GLY A 13 -3.80 10.01 10.18
C GLY A 13 -3.71 11.41 10.81
N PRO A 14 -3.48 12.47 10.00
CA PRO A 14 -3.37 13.85 10.48
C PRO A 14 -4.59 14.37 11.28
N ASP A 15 -5.74 13.71 11.11
CA ASP A 15 -7.01 13.95 11.79
C ASP A 15 -7.26 13.03 13.00
N GLY A 16 -6.30 12.17 13.35
CA GLY A 16 -6.45 11.15 14.39
C GLY A 16 -7.23 9.91 13.93
N GLY A 17 -7.58 9.82 12.65
CA GLY A 17 -8.24 8.64 12.07
C GLY A 17 -7.27 7.47 11.96
N ARG A 18 -7.61 6.31 12.53
CA ARG A 18 -6.86 5.08 12.25
C ARG A 18 -7.11 4.64 10.82
N PHE A 19 -6.03 4.43 10.10
CA PHE A 19 -6.06 3.81 8.79
C PHE A 19 -5.84 2.29 8.90
N PRO A 20 -6.59 1.46 8.16
CA PRO A 20 -7.74 1.84 7.33
C PRO A 20 -8.93 2.31 8.20
N SER A 21 -9.75 3.21 7.64
CA SER A 21 -10.92 3.74 8.35
C SER A 21 -11.85 2.60 8.76
N THR A 22 -12.45 2.69 9.96
CA THR A 22 -13.50 1.73 10.34
C THR A 22 -14.73 1.90 9.43
N MET A 23 -15.55 0.85 9.32
CA MET A 23 -16.72 0.71 8.42
C MET A 23 -17.67 1.92 8.30
N ASN A 24 -17.65 2.84 9.27
CA ASN A 24 -18.47 4.07 9.28
C ASN A 24 -17.80 5.30 8.64
N GLY A 25 -16.59 5.17 8.10
CA GLY A 25 -15.87 6.26 7.41
C GLY A 25 -15.10 5.83 6.16
N CYS A 26 -15.10 4.53 5.84
CA CYS A 26 -14.50 4.00 4.63
C CYS A 26 -15.45 4.20 3.41
N ASP A 27 -14.98 4.08 2.17
CA ASP A 27 -15.65 4.45 0.90
C ASP A 27 -16.03 5.92 0.69
N THR A 28 -15.77 6.79 1.65
CA THR A 28 -16.03 8.24 1.50
C THR A 28 -14.98 8.96 0.65
N GLN A 29 -13.86 8.28 0.38
CA GLN A 29 -12.71 8.80 -0.34
C GLN A 29 -12.15 7.70 -1.23
N ARG A 30 -11.61 8.09 -2.38
CA ARG A 30 -10.94 7.17 -3.31
C ARG A 30 -9.51 7.61 -3.51
N PHE A 31 -8.58 6.66 -3.59
CA PHE A 31 -7.17 6.89 -3.76
C PHE A 31 -6.63 6.09 -4.94
N LEU A 32 -5.97 6.77 -5.87
CA LEU A 32 -5.14 6.11 -6.87
C LEU A 32 -3.71 6.13 -6.35
N VAL A 33 -3.19 4.94 -6.07
CA VAL A 33 -1.82 4.73 -5.66
C VAL A 33 -1.02 4.27 -6.86
N ARG A 34 -0.01 5.04 -7.22
CA ARG A 34 0.92 4.77 -8.30
C ARG A 34 2.24 4.35 -7.68
N TRP A 35 2.80 3.23 -8.09
CA TRP A 35 4.05 2.74 -7.54
C TRP A 35 5.03 2.32 -8.64
N GLN A 36 6.32 2.55 -8.40
CA GLN A 36 7.39 2.20 -9.34
C GLN A 36 8.65 1.83 -8.55
N ALA A 37 9.15 0.61 -8.76
CA ALA A 37 10.46 0.20 -8.28
C ALA A 37 11.55 0.90 -9.10
N GLN A 38 12.55 1.44 -8.41
CA GLN A 38 13.69 2.13 -9.02
C GLN A 38 14.81 1.18 -9.43
N SER A 39 14.81 -0.06 -8.93
CA SER A 39 15.79 -1.09 -9.27
C SER A 39 15.20 -2.10 -10.27
N THR A 40 16.06 -2.66 -11.12
CA THR A 40 15.69 -3.70 -12.10
C THR A 40 15.75 -5.12 -11.52
N GLY A 41 15.96 -5.26 -10.21
CA GLY A 41 16.26 -6.54 -9.56
C GLY A 41 15.03 -7.18 -8.89
N PRO A 42 14.78 -6.88 -7.61
CA PRO A 42 13.67 -7.48 -6.88
C PRO A 42 12.32 -7.03 -7.46
N SER A 43 11.45 -7.99 -7.71
CA SER A 43 10.05 -7.69 -8.04
C SER A 43 9.29 -7.30 -6.77
N ILE A 44 8.32 -6.41 -6.91
CA ILE A 44 7.43 -6.01 -5.82
C ILE A 44 6.07 -6.67 -6.05
N ARG A 45 5.59 -7.40 -5.04
CA ARG A 45 4.20 -7.81 -4.92
C ARG A 45 3.43 -6.68 -4.28
N ALA A 46 2.57 -6.07 -5.07
CA ALA A 46 1.81 -4.89 -4.74
C ALA A 46 0.32 -5.28 -4.62
N GLY A 47 -0.32 -4.96 -3.50
CA GLY A 47 -1.72 -5.32 -3.25
C GLY A 47 -2.37 -4.41 -2.22
N SER A 48 -3.42 -4.90 -1.58
CA SER A 48 -4.04 -4.22 -0.44
C SER A 48 -4.47 -5.19 0.65
N VAL A 49 -4.68 -4.69 1.86
CA VAL A 49 -5.26 -5.42 2.99
C VAL A 49 -6.40 -4.61 3.59
N ASP A 50 -7.50 -5.25 3.97
CA ASP A 50 -8.58 -4.56 4.65
C ASP A 50 -8.34 -4.40 6.17
N ALA A 51 -9.31 -3.81 6.87
CA ALA A 51 -9.24 -3.62 8.33
C ALA A 51 -9.24 -4.94 9.13
N ALA A 52 -9.73 -6.04 8.57
CA ALA A 52 -9.67 -7.37 9.18
C ALA A 52 -8.32 -8.07 8.92
N GLY A 53 -7.49 -7.50 8.05
CA GLY A 53 -6.23 -8.07 7.60
C GLY A 53 -6.38 -9.05 6.44
N ASP A 54 -7.57 -9.11 5.83
CA ASP A 54 -7.79 -9.94 4.64
C ASP A 54 -7.11 -9.29 3.43
N ALA A 55 -6.30 -10.08 2.74
CA ALA A 55 -5.56 -9.61 1.58
C ALA A 55 -6.47 -9.52 0.34
N GLY A 56 -6.45 -8.36 -0.31
CA GLY A 56 -7.03 -8.14 -1.62
C GLY A 56 -6.18 -8.72 -2.76
N PRO A 57 -6.62 -8.53 -4.01
CA PRO A 57 -5.83 -8.88 -5.19
C PRO A 57 -4.45 -8.24 -5.17
N SER A 58 -3.45 -8.96 -5.71
CA SER A 58 -2.09 -8.44 -5.84
C SER A 58 -1.52 -8.66 -7.23
N VAL A 59 -0.59 -7.80 -7.62
CA VAL A 59 0.18 -7.87 -8.86
C VAL A 59 1.66 -7.85 -8.50
N THR A 60 2.44 -8.72 -9.14
CA THR A 60 3.90 -8.72 -9.00
C THR A 60 4.55 -8.05 -10.20
N GLY A 61 5.45 -7.10 -9.96
CA GLY A 61 6.21 -6.44 -11.02
C GLY A 61 7.10 -5.30 -10.50
N ASN A 62 7.54 -4.44 -11.41
CA ASN A 62 8.37 -3.27 -11.07
C ASN A 62 7.60 -1.95 -11.11
N GLY A 63 6.30 -1.97 -11.38
CA GLY A 63 5.47 -0.79 -11.34
C GLY A 63 4.00 -1.11 -11.61
N GLY A 64 3.12 -0.21 -11.21
CA GLY A 64 1.69 -0.37 -11.40
C GLY A 64 0.84 0.67 -10.69
N TRP A 65 -0.45 0.35 -10.62
CA TRP A 65 -1.47 1.21 -10.04
C TRP A 65 -2.37 0.38 -9.13
N MET A 66 -2.86 0.99 -8.05
CA MET A 66 -3.91 0.46 -7.19
C MET A 66 -4.99 1.51 -7.02
N ASP A 67 -6.23 1.05 -6.90
CA ASP A 67 -7.38 1.87 -6.58
C ASP A 67 -7.94 1.37 -5.25
N VAL A 68 -7.93 2.22 -4.24
CA VAL A 68 -8.37 1.89 -2.87
C VAL A 68 -9.29 2.98 -2.35
N ASP A 69 -10.14 2.65 -1.39
CA ASP A 69 -11.30 3.46 -0.99
C ASP A 69 -11.34 3.72 0.52
N SER A 70 -10.18 3.88 1.16
CA SER A 70 -10.00 3.99 2.63
C SER A 70 -10.48 2.80 3.47
N CYS A 71 -11.15 1.81 2.87
CA CYS A 71 -11.43 0.53 3.53
C CYS A 71 -10.20 -0.40 3.47
N GLN A 72 -9.26 -0.10 2.57
CA GLN A 72 -8.09 -0.92 2.29
C GLN A 72 -6.79 -0.12 2.42
N THR A 73 -5.77 -0.81 2.93
CA THR A 73 -4.39 -0.33 3.03
C THR A 73 -3.56 -0.88 1.88
N PRO A 74 -2.92 -0.04 1.05
CA PRO A 74 -1.94 -0.48 0.08
C PRO A 74 -0.78 -1.22 0.74
N THR A 75 -0.34 -2.32 0.15
CA THR A 75 0.81 -3.10 0.60
C THR A 75 1.82 -3.26 -0.51
N LEU A 76 3.10 -3.17 -0.15
CA LEU A 76 4.24 -3.38 -1.03
C LEU A 76 5.16 -4.37 -0.35
N GLU A 77 5.37 -5.52 -0.98
CA GLU A 77 6.22 -6.57 -0.47
C GLU A 77 7.28 -6.92 -1.51
N MET A 78 8.52 -6.98 -1.08
CA MET A 78 9.59 -7.49 -1.93
C MET A 78 9.46 -9.00 -2.11
N VAL A 79 9.40 -9.44 -3.36
CA VAL A 79 9.48 -10.86 -3.69
C VAL A 79 10.96 -11.24 -3.74
N ALA A 80 11.34 -12.25 -2.96
CA ALA A 80 12.70 -12.73 -2.92
C ALA A 80 13.05 -13.43 -4.25
N GLU A 81 13.99 -12.87 -5.01
CA GLU A 81 14.47 -13.44 -6.26
C GLU A 81 15.93 -13.90 -6.12
N PRO A 82 16.31 -15.11 -6.57
CA PRO A 82 17.69 -15.57 -6.50
C PRO A 82 18.64 -14.62 -7.24
N GLY A 83 19.64 -14.09 -6.54
CA GLY A 83 20.62 -13.16 -7.11
C GLY A 83 20.15 -11.70 -7.23
N SER A 84 18.93 -11.38 -6.79
CA SER A 84 18.50 -9.99 -6.64
C SER A 84 19.01 -9.39 -5.33
N GLY A 85 19.08 -8.06 -5.27
CA GLY A 85 19.30 -7.35 -4.01
C GLY A 85 18.17 -7.60 -3.01
N THR A 86 18.46 -7.43 -1.72
CA THR A 86 17.50 -7.55 -0.61
C THR A 86 16.88 -6.21 -0.21
N ILE A 87 17.16 -5.15 -0.97
CA ILE A 87 16.69 -3.78 -0.77
C ILE A 87 16.17 -3.28 -2.12
N ALA A 88 15.03 -2.59 -2.09
CA ALA A 88 14.43 -1.93 -3.24
C ALA A 88 13.94 -0.56 -2.82
N ASP A 89 14.28 0.45 -3.62
CA ASP A 89 13.65 1.76 -3.53
C ASP A 89 12.37 1.74 -4.37
N VAL A 90 11.26 2.18 -3.79
CA VAL A 90 9.96 2.25 -4.46
C VAL A 90 9.41 3.66 -4.32
N ASP A 91 9.18 4.31 -5.46
CA ASP A 91 8.47 5.58 -5.49
C ASP A 91 6.98 5.33 -5.43
N VAL A 92 6.29 6.06 -4.55
CA VAL A 92 4.84 5.98 -4.38
C VAL A 92 4.24 7.37 -4.53
N GLN A 93 3.27 7.52 -5.42
CA GLN A 93 2.45 8.71 -5.55
C GLN A 93 1.00 8.37 -5.23
N VAL A 94 0.37 9.21 -4.41
CA VAL A 94 -1.03 9.03 -4.00
C VAL A 94 -1.83 10.23 -4.49
N GLN A 95 -2.91 9.95 -5.23
CA GLN A 95 -3.92 10.96 -5.59
C GLN A 95 -5.20 10.62 -4.85
N GLN A 96 -5.77 11.59 -4.15
CA GLN A 96 -7.00 11.44 -3.37
C GLN A 96 -8.14 12.19 -4.05
N TRP A 97 -9.29 11.53 -4.17
CA TRP A 97 -10.56 12.15 -4.53
C TRP A 97 -11.51 12.08 -3.35
N VAL A 98 -12.07 13.23 -3.00
CA VAL A 98 -13.12 13.37 -2.01
C VAL A 98 -14.40 13.74 -2.74
N THR A 99 -15.51 13.10 -2.41
CA THR A 99 -16.82 13.56 -2.88
C THR A 99 -17.14 14.86 -2.16
N THR A 100 -17.30 15.95 -2.91
CA THR A 100 -17.83 17.20 -2.34
C THR A 100 -19.35 17.01 -2.21
N ALA A 101 -19.88 17.01 -0.99
CA ALA A 101 -21.31 17.13 -0.80
C ALA A 101 -21.78 18.45 -1.44
N GLY A 102 -22.68 18.36 -2.42
CA GLY A 102 -23.35 19.50 -3.03
C GLY A 102 -24.45 20.06 -2.15
#